data_AF-A0A534J7K8-F1
#
_entry.id   AF-A0A534J7K8-F1
#
_cell.length_a   1.000
_cell.length_b   1.000
_cell.length_c   1.000
_cell.angle_alpha   90.00
_cell.angle_beta   90.00
_cell.angle_gamma   90.00
#
_symmetry.space_group_name_H-M   'P 1'
#
loop_
_entity.id
_entity.type
_entity.pdbx_description
1 polymer ?
#
loop_
_entity_poly.entity_id
_entity_poly.type
_entity_poly.pdbx_seq_one_letter_code
_entity_poly.pdbx_strand_id
1 'polypeptide(L)' 'MKVVVLDGYVDEPSNFGVPPYISPYPRYLTGAVTDAGHSWEYLTIDQVRAGRPIRGDILALISGPIVPGKYLRGLPISDR' A
#
# COMPACT_ATOMS: atom_id res chain seq x y z
N MET A 1 6.61 -13.07 12.95
CA MET A 1 5.34 -12.35 12.85
C MET A 1 5.00 -12.14 11.38
N LYS A 2 3.72 -11.99 11.06
CA LYS A 2 3.22 -11.65 9.73
C LYS A 2 2.81 -10.18 9.69
N VAL A 3 3.51 -9.38 8.89
CA VAL A 3 3.20 -7.97 8.65
C VAL A 3 2.33 -7.84 7.40
N VAL A 4 1.14 -7.26 7.51
CA VAL A 4 0.33 -6.90 6.35
C VAL A 4 0.69 -5.49 5.93
N VAL A 5 1.23 -5.34 4.73
CA VAL A 5 1.49 -4.05 4.09
C VAL A 5 0.27 -3.70 3.25
N LEU A 6 -0.52 -2.73 3.72
CA LEU A 6 -1.68 -2.22 3.00
C LEU A 6 -1.29 -0.97 2.21
N ASP A 7 -1.16 -1.12 0.90
CA ASP A 7 -0.92 -0.02 -0.03
C ASP A 7 -2.23 0.73 -0.30
N GLY A 8 -2.35 1.89 0.34
CA GLY A 8 -3.41 2.87 0.16
C GLY A 8 -3.22 3.75 -1.07
N TYR A 9 -2.24 3.48 -1.92
CA TYR A 9 -1.76 4.32 -3.01
C TYR A 9 -1.21 5.67 -2.51
N VAL A 10 0.11 5.82 -2.61
CA VAL A 10 0.75 7.11 -2.35
C VAL A 10 0.75 7.96 -3.61
N ASP A 11 0.07 9.09 -3.54
CA ASP A 11 -0.07 10.05 -4.63
C ASP A 11 0.79 11.29 -4.38
N GLU A 12 2.10 11.10 -4.31
CA GLU A 12 3.07 12.20 -4.20
C GLU A 12 3.65 12.53 -5.59
N PRO A 13 3.98 13.80 -5.91
CA PRO A 13 4.52 14.19 -7.22
C PRO A 13 5.79 13.42 -7.63
N SER A 14 6.63 13.05 -6.64
CA SER A 14 7.85 12.26 -6.82
C SER A 14 7.60 10.79 -7.13
N ASN A 15 6.36 10.32 -6.95
CA ASN A 15 5.93 8.93 -7.08
C ASN A 15 5.02 8.71 -8.30
N PHE A 16 5.08 9.60 -9.30
CA PHE A 16 4.32 9.43 -10.54
C PHE A 16 4.89 8.25 -11.34
N GLY A 17 4.14 7.14 -11.39
CA GLY A 17 4.57 5.92 -12.05
C GLY A 17 3.64 5.44 -13.16
N VAL A 18 4.23 4.85 -14.19
CA VAL A 18 3.48 4.18 -15.28
C VAL A 18 3.06 2.78 -14.83
N PRO A 19 1.81 2.35 -15.07
CA PRO A 19 1.37 1.00 -14.73
C PRO A 19 2.25 -0.09 -15.37
N PRO A 20 2.61 -1.16 -14.62
CA PRO A 20 2.24 -1.46 -13.23
C PRO A 20 3.18 -0.79 -12.22
N TYR A 21 2.73 0.27 -11.56
CA TYR A 21 3.52 1.02 -10.57
C TYR A 21 3.19 0.57 -9.14
N ILE A 22 4.23 0.37 -8.33
CA ILE A 22 4.15 0.18 -6.87
C ILE A 22 5.05 1.24 -6.23
N SER A 23 4.56 1.96 -5.22
CA SER A 23 5.35 2.99 -4.53
C SER A 23 6.65 2.41 -3.94
N PRO A 24 7.73 3.19 -3.78
CA PRO A 24 8.93 2.74 -3.07
C PRO A 24 8.66 2.32 -1.63
N TYR A 25 7.70 2.96 -0.94
CA TYR A 25 7.51 2.73 0.50
C TYR A 25 7.07 1.29 0.85
N PRO A 26 6.06 0.68 0.17
CA PRO A 26 5.77 -0.74 0.37
C PRO A 26 6.97 -1.65 0.08
N ARG A 27 7.81 -1.32 -0.90
CA ARG A 27 9.00 -2.11 -1.27
C ARG A 27 10.09 -2.06 -0.20
N TYR A 28 10.35 -0.87 0.35
CA TYR A 28 11.32 -0.71 1.44
C TYR A 28 10.86 -1.43 2.69
N LEU A 29 9.58 -1.32 3.04
CA LEU A 29 9.02 -1.97 4.20
C LEU A 29 9.09 -3.49 4.09
N THR A 30 8.67 -4.08 2.96
CA THR A 30 8.76 -5.54 2.78
C THR A 30 10.19 -6.04 2.83
N GLY A 31 11.14 -5.28 2.27
CA GLY A 31 12.58 -5.55 2.40
C GLY A 31 13.04 -5.57 3.87
N ALA A 32 12.68 -4.55 4.65
CA ALA A 32 13.03 -4.47 6.08
C ALA A 32 12.38 -5.59 6.90
N VAL A 33 11.12 -5.96 6.60
CA VAL A 33 10.44 -7.09 7.26
C VAL A 33 11.14 -8.41 6.95
N THR A 34 11.57 -8.60 5.69
CA THR A 34 12.35 -9.78 5.30
C THR A 34 13.71 -9.82 5.99
N ASP A 35 14.44 -8.71 6.04
CA ASP A 35 15.74 -8.59 6.72
C ASP A 35 15.64 -8.92 8.23
N ALA A 36 14.54 -8.50 8.87
CA ALA A 36 14.23 -8.82 10.26
C ALA A 36 13.79 -10.28 10.50
N GLY A 37 13.75 -11.15 9.48
CA GLY A 37 13.37 -12.56 9.62
C GLY A 37 11.87 -12.77 9.82
N HIS A 38 11.03 -11.89 9.27
CA HIS A 38 9.57 -11.96 9.38
C HIS A 38 8.91 -12.10 8.00
N SER A 39 7.66 -12.57 8.00
CA SER A 39 6.87 -12.70 6.77
C SER A 39 6.02 -11.46 6.55
N TRP A 40 5.71 -11.19 5.29
CA TRP A 40 4.82 -10.10 4.91
C TRP A 40 3.78 -10.54 3.90
N GLU A 41 2.66 -9.81 3.87
CA GLU A 41 1.64 -9.90 2.83
C GLU A 41 1.37 -8.49 2.29
N TYR A 42 1.41 -8.33 0.97
CA TYR A 42 1.04 -7.10 0.32
C TYR A 42 -0.43 -7.12 -0.09
N LEU A 43 -1.19 -6.11 0.33
CA LEU A 43 -2.57 -5.86 -0.04
C LEU A 43 -2.68 -4.45 -0.65
N THR A 44 -3.53 -4.28 -1.67
CA THR A 44 -3.96 -2.93 -2.08
C THR A 44 -5.27 -2.55 -1.42
N ILE A 45 -5.53 -1.24 -1.31
CA ILE A 45 -6.82 -0.75 -0.82
C ILE A 45 -7.98 -1.27 -1.65
N ASP A 46 -7.81 -1.44 -2.97
CA ASP A 46 -8.86 -2.00 -3.82
C ASP A 46 -9.16 -3.46 -3.50
N GLN A 47 -8.16 -4.27 -3.14
CA GLN A 47 -8.39 -5.64 -2.70
C GLN A 47 -9.16 -5.69 -1.38
N VAL A 48 -8.83 -4.81 -0.44
CA VAL A 48 -9.54 -4.71 0.85
C VAL A 48 -10.98 -4.22 0.64
N ARG A 49 -11.18 -3.19 -0.20
CA ARG A 49 -12.53 -2.72 -0.61
C ARG A 49 -13.34 -3.82 -1.29
N ALA A 50 -12.69 -4.72 -2.03
CA ALA A 50 -13.32 -5.90 -2.63
C ALA A 50 -13.60 -7.04 -1.61
N GLY A 51 -13.39 -6.82 -0.32
CA GLY A 51 -13.70 -7.77 0.74
C GLY A 51 -12.56 -8.73 1.10
N ARG A 52 -11.34 -8.53 0.57
CA ARG A 52 -10.18 -9.32 0.99
C ARG A 52 -9.86 -9.00 2.45
N PRO A 53 -9.89 -9.97 3.38
CA PRO A 53 -9.66 -9.69 4.79
C PRO A 53 -8.19 -9.39 5.07
N ILE A 54 -7.95 -8.48 6.00
CA ILE A 54 -6.62 -8.20 6.55
C ILE A 54 -6.32 -9.24 7.63
N ARG A 55 -5.25 -10.03 7.47
CA ARG A 55 -4.86 -11.09 8.43
C ARG A 55 -3.35 -11.08 8.68
N GLY A 56 -2.95 -10.54 9.83
CA GLY A 56 -1.56 -10.58 10.31
C GLY A 56 -1.47 -10.06 11.74
N ASP A 57 -0.26 -10.11 12.29
CA ASP A 57 0.03 -9.66 13.65
C ASP A 57 0.20 -8.13 13.69
N ILE A 58 0.68 -7.54 12.59
CA ILE A 58 0.93 -6.11 12.43
C ILE A 58 0.31 -5.67 11.11
N LEU A 59 -0.43 -4.55 11.12
CA LEU A 59 -0.87 -3.84 9.93
C LEU A 59 -0.01 -2.61 9.73
N ALA A 60 0.70 -2.54 8.62
CA ALA A 60 1.38 -1.35 8.15
C ALA A 60 0.58 -0.73 7.01
N LEU A 61 -0.14 0.35 7.32
CA LEU A 61 -0.87 1.13 6.33
C LEU A 61 0.08 2.17 5.71
N ILE A 62 0.18 2.16 4.38
CA ILE A 62 0.92 3.16 3.62
C ILE A 62 -0.10 4.02 2.87
N SER A 63 -0.22 5.29 3.26
CA SER A 63 -1.04 6.29 2.57
C SER A 63 -0.29 7.60 2.46
N GLY A 64 -0.62 8.40 1.45
CA GLY A 64 -0.08 9.76 1.28
C GLY A 64 -1.18 10.79 1.15
N PRO A 65 -0.81 12.08 1.05
CA PRO A 65 -1.77 13.13 0.71
C PRO A 65 -2.43 12.83 -0.64
N ILE A 66 -3.75 13.07 -0.72
CA ILE A 66 -4.51 12.94 -1.96
C ILE A 66 -4.35 14.23 -2.74
N VAL A 67 -3.77 14.18 -3.95
CA VAL A 67 -3.65 15.37 -4.81
C VAL A 67 -4.99 15.60 -5.52
N PRO A 68 -5.53 16.83 -5.53
CA PRO A 68 -6.74 17.15 -6.29
C PRO A 68 -6.55 16.81 -7.78
N GLY A 69 -7.36 15.89 -8.30
CA GLY A 69 -7.21 15.44 -9.68
C GLY A 69 -8.11 14.26 -10.03
N LYS A 70 -8.00 13.80 -11.28
CA LYS A 70 -8.72 12.63 -11.78
C LYS A 70 -7.82 11.40 -11.74
N TYR A 71 -8.13 10.46 -10.86
CA TYR A 71 -7.50 9.14 -10.84
C TYR A 71 -8.09 8.25 -11.95
N LEU A 72 -7.22 7.50 -12.65
CA LEU A 72 -7.64 6.71 -13.82
C LEU A 72 -8.08 5.27 -13.50
N ARG A 73 -7.55 4.64 -12.45
CA ARG A 73 -7.76 3.20 -12.19
C ARG A 73 -8.00 2.82 -10.74
N GLY A 74 -7.31 3.44 -9.80
CA GLY A 74 -7.46 3.20 -8.36
C GLY A 74 -7.58 4.53 -7.63
N LEU A 75 -8.45 4.58 -6.62
CA LEU A 75 -8.57 5.74 -5.75
C LEU A 75 -7.69 5.50 -4.53
N PRO A 76 -6.86 6.47 -4.13
CA PRO A 76 -6.16 6.40 -2.85
C PRO A 76 -7.13 6.10 -1.69
N ILE A 77 -6.58 5.53 -0.62
CA ILE A 77 -7.33 5.36 0.62
C ILE A 77 -7.74 6.73 1.14
N SER A 78 -9.00 6.84 1.54
CA SER A 78 -9.61 8.05 2.08
C SER A 78 -10.36 7.71 3.35
N ASP A 79 -10.57 8.74 4.17
CA ASP A 79 -11.44 8.79 5.34
C ASP A 79 -12.94 8.83 5.01
N ARG A 80 -13.27 8.94 3.72
CA ARG A 80 -14.61 8.73 3.15
C ARG A 80 -14.71 7.44 2.36
#